data_AF-A0A4S4G2F2-F1
#
_entry.id   AF-A0A4S4G2F2-F1
#
_cell.length_a   1.000
_cell.length_b   1.000
_cell.length_c   1.000
_cell.angle_alpha   90.00
_cell.angle_beta   90.00
_cell.angle_gamma   90.00
#
_symmetry.space_group_name_H-M   'P 1'
#
loop_
_entity.id
_entity.type
_entity.pdbx_description
1 polymer ?
#
loop_
_entity_poly.entity_id
_entity_poly.type
_entity_poly.pdbx_seq_one_letter_code
_entity_poly.pdbx_strand_id
1 'polypeptide(L)'
;MKTQLQRIRKEKGFKSARAFAEHIGMSKNTYTNYEQGTRPLTLELAWEFADALECTLDELAGREWPAPAFSDPGQAALNGYWESMNDDGREALVHTAKLMSGSPDTRIEKDRPAHNGVPAEVGRSA
;
A
#
# COMPACT_ATOMS: atom_id res chain seq x y z
N MET A 1 22.25 -4.35 4.94
CA MET A 1 21.13 -3.40 5.16
C MET A 1 20.55 -3.68 6.53
N LYS A 2 20.34 -2.66 7.37
CA LYS A 2 19.70 -2.82 8.67
C LYS A 2 18.19 -2.77 8.49
N THR A 3 17.48 -3.83 8.87
CA THR A 3 16.02 -3.92 8.75
C THR A 3 15.34 -3.13 9.86
N GLN A 4 14.03 -2.88 9.72
CA GLN A 4 13.19 -2.29 10.77
C GLN A 4 12.51 -3.33 11.67
N LEU A 5 12.86 -4.61 11.53
CA LEU A 5 12.27 -5.73 12.26
C LEU A 5 12.18 -5.48 13.76
N GLN A 6 13.28 -5.02 14.38
CA GLN A 6 13.32 -4.79 15.82
C GLN A 6 12.38 -3.68 16.28
N ARG A 7 12.24 -2.62 15.47
CA ARG A 7 11.37 -1.48 15.76
C ARG A 7 9.91 -1.90 15.64
N ILE A 8 9.54 -2.47 14.49
CA ILE A 8 8.16 -2.87 14.18
C ILE A 8 7.69 -3.97 15.14
N ARG A 9 8.55 -4.95 15.46
CA ARG A 9 8.24 -5.98 16.46
C ARG A 9 7.82 -5.37 17.80
N LYS A 10 8.54 -4.33 18.27
CA LYS A 10 8.21 -3.66 19.54
C LYS A 10 6.90 -2.90 19.46
N GLU A 11 6.64 -2.22 18.32
CA GLU A 11 5.38 -1.52 18.05
C GLU A 11 4.19 -2.47 18.04
N LYS A 12 4.38 -3.69 17.51
CA LYS A 12 3.37 -4.77 17.50
C LYS A 12 3.27 -5.54 18.83
N GLY A 13 3.92 -5.05 19.90
CA GLY A 13 3.73 -5.56 21.26
C GLY A 13 4.60 -6.75 21.66
N PHE A 14 5.46 -7.26 20.78
CA PHE A 14 6.38 -8.36 21.11
C PHE A 14 7.58 -7.84 21.91
N LYS A 15 7.57 -8.13 23.22
CA LYS A 15 8.57 -7.61 24.19
C LYS A 15 9.99 -8.13 23.97
N SER A 16 10.19 -9.22 23.23
CA SER A 16 11.51 -9.78 22.95
C SER A 16 11.59 -10.44 21.58
N ALA A 17 12.81 -10.59 21.08
CA ALA A 17 13.10 -11.37 19.87
C ALA A 17 12.66 -12.83 20.01
N ARG A 18 12.74 -13.39 21.23
CA ARG A 18 12.28 -14.74 21.53
C ARG A 18 10.76 -14.87 21.34
N ALA A 19 9.99 -13.92 21.88
CA ALA A 19 8.54 -13.95 21.83
C ALA A 19 8.02 -13.93 20.38
N PHE A 20 8.61 -13.08 19.53
CA PHE A 20 8.23 -13.06 18.12
C PHE A 20 8.72 -14.31 17.38
N ALA A 21 9.94 -14.76 17.62
CA ALA A 21 10.47 -15.97 16.99
C ALA A 21 9.59 -17.21 17.31
N GLU A 22 9.14 -17.35 18.56
CA GLU A 22 8.19 -18.40 18.96
C GLU A 22 6.84 -18.25 18.24
N HIS A 23 6.34 -17.03 18.10
CA HIS A 23 5.09 -16.75 17.39
C HIS A 23 5.12 -17.18 15.91
N ILE A 24 6.25 -16.99 15.23
CA ILE A 24 6.43 -17.39 13.82
C ILE A 24 7.06 -18.78 13.64
N GLY A 25 7.24 -19.56 14.71
CA GLY A 25 7.84 -20.89 14.65
C GLY A 25 9.32 -20.93 14.27
N MET A 26 10.08 -19.86 14.53
CA MET A 26 11.50 -19.71 14.22
C MET A 26 12.38 -19.78 15.48
N SER A 27 13.64 -20.23 15.33
CA SER A 27 14.61 -20.14 16.43
C SER A 27 14.93 -18.68 16.78
N LYS A 28 15.06 -18.37 18.08
CA LYS A 28 15.43 -17.04 18.58
C LYS A 28 16.74 -16.53 17.97
N ASN A 29 17.76 -17.39 17.84
CA ASN A 29 19.05 -17.00 17.27
C ASN A 29 18.91 -16.66 15.78
N THR A 30 18.15 -17.46 15.03
CA THR A 30 17.88 -17.20 13.62
C THR A 30 17.19 -15.86 13.43
N TYR A 31 16.13 -15.59 14.19
CA TYR A 31 15.42 -14.32 14.12
C TYR A 31 16.29 -13.12 14.53
N THR A 32 17.10 -13.28 15.59
CA THR A 32 18.01 -12.22 16.06
C THR A 32 19.04 -11.85 14.98
N ASN A 33 19.53 -12.82 14.22
CA ASN A 33 20.46 -12.55 13.10
C ASN A 33 19.81 -11.70 11.99
N TYR A 34 18.51 -11.87 11.76
CA TYR A 34 17.77 -11.02 10.82
C TYR A 34 17.52 -9.61 11.38
N GLU A 35 17.16 -9.48 12.67
CA GLU A 35 17.02 -8.16 13.30
C GLU A 35 18.33 -7.36 13.27
N GLN A 36 19.46 -8.03 13.50
CA GLN A 36 20.78 -7.42 13.50
C GLN A 36 21.32 -7.17 12.08
N GLY A 37 20.68 -7.72 11.05
CA GLY A 37 21.14 -7.66 9.67
C GLY A 37 22.43 -8.44 9.40
N THR A 38 22.80 -9.38 10.28
CA THR A 38 23.97 -10.27 10.09
C THR A 38 23.67 -11.39 9.10
N ARG A 39 22.38 -11.70 8.88
CA ARG A 39 21.91 -12.63 7.85
C ARG A 39 21.06 -11.89 6.81
N PRO A 40 21.32 -12.08 5.50
CA PRO A 40 20.46 -11.50 4.46
C PRO A 40 19.08 -12.16 4.46
N LEU A 41 18.04 -11.37 4.25
CA LEU A 41 16.67 -11.83 4.02
C LEU A 41 16.49 -12.21 2.55
N THR A 42 15.82 -13.34 2.31
CA THR A 42 15.22 -13.61 1.00
C THR A 42 13.94 -12.78 0.88
N LEU A 43 13.45 -12.58 -0.35
CA LEU A 43 12.18 -11.88 -0.56
C LEU A 43 11.03 -12.66 0.09
N GLU A 44 11.09 -13.99 0.02
CA GLU A 44 10.10 -14.91 0.59
C GLU A 44 10.10 -14.90 2.12
N LEU A 45 11.17 -14.46 2.77
CA LEU A 45 11.15 -14.31 4.22
C LEU A 45 10.75 -12.88 4.62
N ALA A 46 11.07 -11.90 3.77
CA ALA A 46 10.69 -10.52 3.99
C ALA A 46 9.16 -10.34 3.97
N TRP A 47 8.45 -10.90 3.00
CA TRP A 47 6.97 -10.82 2.96
C TRP A 47 6.30 -11.62 4.09
N GLU A 48 6.83 -12.78 4.50
CA GLU A 48 6.33 -13.54 5.66
C GLU A 48 6.45 -12.74 6.96
N PHE A 49 7.58 -12.04 7.13
CA PHE A 49 7.77 -11.14 8.28
C PHE A 49 6.87 -9.92 8.21
N ALA A 50 6.66 -9.37 7.01
CA ALA A 50 5.75 -8.25 6.80
C ALA A 50 4.30 -8.63 7.14
N ASP A 51 3.84 -9.81 6.71
CA ASP A 51 2.50 -10.32 7.04
C ASP A 51 2.36 -10.57 8.55
N ALA A 52 3.34 -11.25 9.17
CA ALA A 52 3.32 -11.55 10.60
C ALA A 52 3.44 -10.30 11.50
N LEU A 53 4.06 -9.23 10.99
CA LEU A 53 4.17 -7.94 11.66
C LEU A 53 3.12 -6.94 11.19
N GLU A 54 2.22 -7.33 10.28
CA GLU A 54 1.20 -6.46 9.69
C GLU A 54 1.77 -5.10 9.27
N CYS A 55 2.82 -5.13 8.44
CA CYS A 55 3.45 -3.96 7.83
C CYS A 55 3.74 -4.21 6.35
N THR A 56 4.08 -3.16 5.61
CA THR A 56 4.53 -3.26 4.22
C THR A 56 6.00 -3.68 4.12
N LEU A 57 6.43 -4.15 2.94
CA LEU A 57 7.84 -4.43 2.66
C LEU A 57 8.71 -3.16 2.73
N ASP A 58 8.18 -2.01 2.32
CA ASP A 58 8.89 -0.73 2.40
C ASP A 58 9.09 -0.31 3.87
N GLU A 59 8.06 -0.41 4.72
CA GLU A 59 8.20 -0.19 6.16
C GLU A 59 9.22 -1.14 6.80
N LEU A 60 9.19 -2.42 6.42
CA LEU A 60 10.12 -3.44 6.90
C LEU A 60 11.58 -3.14 6.51
N ALA A 61 11.78 -2.66 5.29
CA ALA A 61 13.08 -2.21 4.77
C ALA A 61 13.51 -0.86 5.35
N GLY A 62 12.59 -0.10 5.97
CA GLY A 62 12.83 1.28 6.38
C GLY A 62 13.01 2.23 5.20
N ARG A 63 12.34 1.91 4.09
CA ARG A 63 12.34 2.70 2.88
C ARG A 63 11.06 3.52 2.83
N GLU A 64 11.20 4.82 2.63
CA GLU A 64 10.07 5.65 2.21
C GLU A 64 9.85 5.41 0.72
N TRP A 65 8.79 4.68 0.38
CA TRP A 65 8.37 4.58 -1.02
C TRP A 65 7.75 5.92 -1.42
N PRO A 66 8.30 6.62 -2.43
CA PRO A 66 7.70 7.87 -2.88
C PRO A 66 6.28 7.58 -3.37
N ALA A 67 5.30 8.37 -2.91
CA ALA A 67 3.94 8.29 -3.43
C ALA A 67 3.99 8.29 -4.97
N PRO A 68 3.12 7.52 -5.66
CA PRO A 68 3.11 7.47 -7.11
C PRO A 68 3.08 8.89 -7.69
N ALA A 69 4.21 9.33 -8.21
CA ALA A 69 4.29 10.59 -8.93
C ALA A 69 3.76 10.31 -10.33
N PHE A 70 2.56 10.79 -10.62
CA PHE A 70 2.04 10.74 -11.97
C PHE A 70 2.97 11.57 -12.86
N SER A 71 3.49 10.93 -13.93
CA SER A 71 4.41 11.58 -14.85
C SER A 71 3.75 12.71 -15.63
N ASP A 72 2.43 12.61 -15.85
CA ASP A 72 1.63 13.66 -16.46
C ASP A 72 1.21 14.73 -15.43
N PRO A 73 1.57 16.02 -15.64
CA PRO A 73 1.21 17.09 -14.72
C PRO A 73 -0.31 17.28 -14.55
N GLY A 74 -1.11 17.00 -15.58
CA GLY A 74 -2.56 17.07 -15.52
C GLY A 74 -3.15 15.99 -14.62
N GLN A 75 -2.63 14.77 -14.72
CA GLN A 75 -3.00 13.67 -13.83
C GLN A 75 -2.56 13.95 -12.38
N ALA A 76 -1.35 14.47 -12.16
CA ALA A 76 -0.89 14.86 -10.82
C ALA A 76 -1.81 15.92 -10.20
N ALA A 77 -2.17 16.96 -10.95
CA ALA A 77 -3.10 18.00 -10.50
C ALA A 77 -4.48 17.45 -10.16
N LEU A 78 -5.03 16.56 -11.01
CA LEU A 78 -6.33 15.92 -10.76
C LEU A 78 -6.36 15.17 -9.41
N ASN A 79 -5.28 14.44 -9.09
CA ASN A 79 -5.18 13.73 -7.82
C ASN A 79 -5.03 14.70 -6.63
N GLY A 80 -4.25 15.77 -6.79
CA GLY A 80 -4.17 16.82 -5.77
C GLY A 80 -5.53 17.48 -5.49
N TYR A 81 -6.34 17.73 -6.52
CA TYR A 81 -7.71 18.21 -6.35
C TYR A 81 -8.59 17.19 -5.63
N TRP A 82 -8.51 15.91 -6.02
CA TRP A 82 -9.25 14.83 -5.37
C TRP A 82 -9.00 14.75 -3.85
N GLU A 83 -7.74 14.80 -3.44
CA GLU A 83 -7.35 14.74 -2.02
C GLU A 83 -7.90 15.94 -1.23
N SER A 84 -8.00 17.11 -1.87
CA SER A 84 -8.52 18.34 -1.25
C SER A 84 -10.06 18.40 -1.14
N MET A 85 -10.78 17.55 -1.87
CA MET A 85 -12.25 17.54 -1.90
C MET A 85 -12.87 16.74 -0.75
N ASN A 86 -14.06 17.16 -0.35
CA ASN A 86 -14.98 16.37 0.49
C ASN A 86 -15.73 15.32 -0.36
N ASP A 87 -16.57 14.52 0.29
CA ASP A 87 -17.34 13.44 -0.36
C ASP A 87 -18.17 13.95 -1.56
N ASP A 88 -18.92 15.05 -1.40
CA ASP A 88 -19.77 15.62 -2.45
C ASP A 88 -18.94 16.06 -3.67
N GLY A 89 -17.80 16.72 -3.43
CA GLY A 89 -16.89 17.15 -4.50
C GLY A 89 -16.27 15.99 -5.26
N ARG A 90 -15.90 14.92 -4.54
CA ARG A 90 -15.39 13.68 -5.14
C ARG A 90 -16.44 13.00 -6.00
N GLU A 91 -17.69 12.92 -5.53
CA GLU A 91 -18.80 12.36 -6.31
C GLU A 91 -19.03 13.13 -7.62
N ALA A 92 -19.08 14.46 -7.54
CA ALA A 92 -19.24 15.31 -8.72
C ALA A 92 -18.07 15.16 -9.72
N LEU A 93 -16.84 15.03 -9.22
CA LEU A 93 -15.65 14.82 -10.04
C LEU A 93 -15.69 13.47 -10.78
N VAL A 94 -16.05 12.38 -10.09
CA VAL A 94 -16.23 11.06 -10.72
C VAL A 94 -17.31 11.10 -11.79
N HIS A 95 -18.46 11.72 -11.50
CA HIS A 95 -19.56 11.84 -12.46
C HIS A 95 -19.11 12.57 -13.73
N THR A 96 -18.40 13.68 -13.57
CA THR A 96 -17.88 14.49 -14.69
C THR A 96 -16.83 13.71 -15.49
N ALA A 97 -15.88 13.06 -14.83
CA ALA A 97 -14.86 12.24 -15.49
C ALA A 97 -15.49 11.08 -16.28
N LYS A 98 -16.57 10.48 -15.76
CA LYS A 98 -17.32 9.42 -16.46
C LYS A 98 -17.99 9.94 -17.73
N LEU A 99 -18.61 11.13 -17.68
CA LEU A 99 -19.18 11.76 -18.88
C LEU A 99 -18.09 12.06 -19.91
N MET A 100 -16.97 12.64 -19.46
CA MET A 100 -15.87 13.02 -20.34
C MET A 100 -15.16 11.82 -20.96
N SER A 101 -15.02 10.69 -20.26
CA SER A 101 -14.40 9.46 -20.80
C SER A 101 -15.35 8.61 -21.65
N GLY A 102 -16.67 8.83 -21.55
CA GLY A 102 -17.68 8.12 -22.31
C GLY A 102 -17.80 8.56 -23.78
N SER A 103 -17.35 9.77 -24.12
CA SER A 103 -17.42 10.31 -25.49
C SER A 103 -16.47 9.54 -26.44
N PRO A 104 -16.91 9.19 -27.67
CA PRO A 104 -16.03 8.56 -28.65
C PRO A 104 -14.76 9.36 -28.99
N ASP A 105 -14.82 10.69 -28.89
CA ASP A 105 -13.72 11.61 -29.22
C ASP A 105 -12.62 11.68 -28.15
N THR A 106 -12.85 11.09 -26.98
CA THR A 106 -11.95 11.14 -25.81
C THR A 106 -11.45 9.76 -25.37
N ARG A 107 -11.80 8.70 -26.13
CA ARG A 107 -11.32 7.33 -25.87
C ARG A 107 -9.95 7.09 -26.48
N ILE A 108 -9.02 6.59 -25.68
CA ILE A 108 -7.69 6.13 -26.15
C ILE A 108 -7.83 4.89 -27.07
N GLU A 109 -8.84 4.04 -26.83
CA GLU A 109 -9.17 2.86 -27.65
C GLU A 109 -10.66 2.89 -28.02
N LYS A 110 -10.97 3.02 -29.32
CA LYS A 110 -12.34 3.26 -29.84
C LYS A 110 -13.33 2.13 -29.53
N ASP A 111 -12.85 0.88 -29.44
CA ASP A 111 -13.67 -0.34 -29.34
C ASP A 111 -13.51 -1.11 -28.01
N ARG A 112 -12.88 -0.51 -26.98
CA ARG A 112 -12.80 -1.13 -25.65
C ARG A 112 -14.16 -1.01 -24.93
N PRO A 113 -14.65 -2.07 -24.25
CA PRO A 113 -15.79 -1.95 -23.34
C PRO A 113 -15.56 -0.81 -22.35
N ALA A 114 -16.64 -0.09 -21.99
CA ALA A 114 -16.57 0.97 -21.00
C ALA A 114 -15.82 0.47 -19.75
N HIS A 115 -14.86 1.26 -19.26
CA HIS A 115 -14.14 0.92 -18.04
C HIS A 115 -15.17 0.67 -16.94
N ASN A 116 -15.10 -0.49 -16.28
CA ASN A 116 -15.81 -0.72 -15.04
C ASN A 116 -15.18 0.25 -14.02
N GLY A 117 -15.68 1.48 -13.96
CA GLY A 117 -15.36 2.41 -12.88
C GLY A 117 -15.67 1.77 -11.53
N VAL A 118 -15.20 2.39 -10.45
CA VAL A 118 -15.46 1.95 -9.07
C VAL A 118 -16.91 1.48 -8.95
N PRO A 119 -17.17 0.22 -8.55
CA PRO A 119 -18.53 -0.26 -8.34
C PRO A 119 -19.22 0.70 -7.38
N ALA A 120 -20.35 1.26 -7.81
CA ALA A 120 -21.27 1.86 -6.86
C ALA A 120 -21.66 0.77 -5.85
N GLU A 121 -21.84 1.18 -4.59
CA GLU A 121 -22.36 0.42 -3.44
C GLU A 121 -21.30 0.07 -2.36
N VAL A 122 -21.21 0.94 -1.36
CA VAL A 122 -21.32 0.48 0.03
C VAL A 122 -22.38 1.35 0.70
N GLY A 123 -23.57 0.79 0.89
CA GLY A 123 -24.67 1.43 1.58
C GLY A 123 -24.24 1.91 2.97
N ARG A 124 -24.60 3.16 3.31
CA ARG A 124 -24.62 3.60 4.70
C ARG A 124 -25.82 2.93 5.36
N SER A 125 -25.55 1.89 6.15
CA SER A 125 -26.49 1.42 7.17
C SER A 125 -26.62 2.49 8.25
N ALA A 126 -27.83 3.03 8.41
CA ALA A 126 -28.38 3.55 9.66
C ALA A 126 -29.91 3.45 9.60
#